data_AF-A0A933FDA1-F1
#
_entry.id   AF-A0A933FDA1-F1
#
_cell.length_a   1.000
_cell.length_b   1.000
_cell.length_c   1.000
_cell.angle_alpha   90.00
_cell.angle_beta   90.00
_cell.angle_gamma   90.00
#
_symmetry.space_group_name_H-M   'P 1'
#
loop_
_entity.id
_entity.type
_entity.pdbx_description
1 polymer ?
#
loop_
_entity_poly.entity_id
_entity_poly.type
_entity_poly.pdbx_seq_one_letter_code
_entity_poly.pdbx_strand_id
1 'polypeptide(L)'
;MSTLLRDAATLAELELRRLVRSRSTWTAVAIFSLFLAAGHFGYWRSAPPRPADDRLFVYGYLAYFLLVFRFGLAADRESGFGEYLLANFLSPGRYALGKTLAALLSLLGFATCAVALALALSLGDSRYAVWYAARLTLSAWLLAPLVLAAELLIDTRMPGVVAAIALVFVLLAAETVGGAERLVHVLGLDSQRLRFETLVPLILRDITIVPAALALLYLGWSRRLRRAARALRA
;
A
#
# COMPACT_ATOMS: atom_id res chain seq x y z
N MET A 1 11.21 -15.59 20.41
CA MET A 1 10.24 -14.65 19.78
C MET A 1 9.20 -14.27 20.81
N SER A 2 9.00 -12.98 21.10
CA SER A 2 8.03 -12.53 22.11
C SER A 2 6.59 -12.91 21.73
N THR A 3 5.71 -13.07 22.71
CA THR A 3 4.27 -13.37 22.49
C THR A 3 3.61 -12.34 21.58
N LEU A 4 3.97 -11.06 21.74
CA LEU A 4 3.51 -9.96 20.88
C LEU A 4 3.83 -10.19 19.39
N LEU A 5 5.06 -10.57 19.07
CA LEU A 5 5.47 -10.79 17.68
C LEU A 5 4.80 -12.03 17.08
N ARG A 6 4.61 -13.08 17.89
CA ARG A 6 3.89 -14.28 17.47
C ARG A 6 2.44 -13.96 17.12
N ASP A 7 1.72 -13.26 18.00
CA ASP A 7 0.31 -12.93 17.79
C ASP A 7 0.11 -12.03 16.57
N ALA A 8 1.00 -11.04 16.39
CA ALA A 8 0.96 -10.15 15.23
C ALA A 8 1.28 -10.91 13.92
N ALA A 9 2.24 -11.83 13.94
CA ALA A 9 2.57 -12.67 12.79
C ALA A 9 1.41 -13.60 12.41
N THR A 10 0.76 -14.23 13.38
CA THR A 10 -0.41 -15.08 13.13
C THR A 10 -1.58 -14.29 12.56
N LEU A 11 -1.85 -13.09 13.07
CA LEU A 11 -2.86 -12.21 12.49
C LEU A 11 -2.49 -11.78 11.06
N ALA A 12 -1.22 -11.42 10.83
CA ALA A 12 -0.76 -11.05 9.51
C ALA A 12 -0.89 -12.20 8.50
N GLU A 13 -0.55 -13.42 8.92
CA GLU A 13 -0.73 -14.63 8.10
C GLU A 13 -2.21 -14.85 7.74
N LEU A 14 -3.13 -14.71 8.70
CA LEU A 14 -4.56 -14.82 8.45
C LEU A 14 -5.03 -13.81 7.39
N GLU A 15 -4.61 -12.55 7.52
CA GLU A 15 -4.94 -11.49 6.56
C GLU A 15 -4.36 -11.77 5.18
N LEU A 16 -3.10 -12.21 5.09
CA LEU A 16 -2.49 -12.58 3.82
C LEU A 16 -3.24 -13.75 3.15
N ARG A 17 -3.65 -14.76 3.92
CA ARG A 17 -4.48 -15.87 3.41
C ARG A 17 -5.82 -15.36 2.88
N ARG A 18 -6.47 -14.42 3.57
CA ARG A 18 -7.72 -13.78 3.10
C ARG A 18 -7.49 -12.99 1.81
N LEU A 19 -6.39 -12.24 1.73
CA LEU A 19 -6.02 -11.46 0.54
C LEU A 19 -5.76 -12.37 -0.66
N VAL A 20 -4.98 -13.44 -0.52
CA VAL A 20 -4.70 -14.38 -1.62
C VAL A 20 -5.96 -15.10 -2.11
N ARG A 21 -6.96 -15.29 -1.24
CA ARG A 21 -8.25 -15.88 -1.63
C ARG A 21 -9.24 -14.87 -2.20
N SER A 22 -8.96 -13.56 -2.10
CA SER A 22 -9.87 -12.53 -2.58
C SER A 22 -9.89 -12.46 -4.10
N ARG A 23 -11.10 -12.42 -4.68
CA ARG A 23 -11.29 -12.17 -6.12
C ARG A 23 -10.63 -10.86 -6.55
N SER A 24 -10.71 -9.82 -5.72
CA SER A 24 -10.12 -8.51 -6.04
C SER A 24 -8.60 -8.56 -6.21
N THR A 25 -7.92 -9.42 -5.45
CA THR A 25 -6.46 -9.61 -5.55
C THR A 25 -6.10 -10.25 -6.88
N TRP A 26 -6.81 -11.29 -7.29
CA TRP A 26 -6.59 -11.93 -8.59
C TRP A 26 -6.94 -11.01 -9.75
N THR A 27 -8.02 -10.24 -9.64
CA THR A 27 -8.36 -9.21 -10.64
C THR A 27 -7.25 -8.17 -10.76
N ALA A 28 -6.71 -7.69 -9.64
CA ALA A 28 -5.61 -6.73 -9.64
C ALA A 28 -4.32 -7.30 -10.23
N VAL A 29 -3.95 -8.53 -9.88
CA VAL A 29 -2.77 -9.23 -10.44
C VAL A 29 -2.94 -9.45 -11.95
N ALA A 30 -4.14 -9.81 -12.41
CA ALA A 30 -4.43 -9.96 -13.83
C ALA A 30 -4.30 -8.62 -14.56
N ILE A 31 -4.90 -7.55 -14.02
CA ILE A 31 -4.80 -6.19 -14.59
C ILE A 31 -3.34 -5.73 -14.64
N PHE A 32 -2.58 -5.91 -13.55
CA PHE A 32 -1.16 -5.58 -13.50
C PHE A 32 -0.37 -6.32 -14.59
N SER A 33 -0.57 -7.63 -14.70
CA SER A 33 0.12 -8.46 -15.69
C SER A 33 -0.23 -8.05 -17.12
N LEU A 34 -1.50 -7.71 -17.39
CA LEU A 34 -1.95 -7.23 -18.70
C LEU A 34 -1.31 -5.89 -19.06
N PHE A 35 -1.29 -4.92 -18.14
CA PHE A 35 -0.64 -3.63 -18.38
C PHE A 35 0.86 -3.77 -18.62
N LEU A 36 1.51 -4.62 -17.82
CA LEU A 36 2.94 -4.87 -17.97
C LEU A 36 3.26 -5.53 -19.31
N ALA A 37 2.50 -6.56 -19.71
CA ALA A 37 2.66 -7.21 -21.00
C ALA A 37 2.38 -6.24 -22.17
N ALA A 38 1.32 -5.44 -22.09
CA ALA A 38 0.95 -4.47 -23.12
C ALA A 38 2.03 -3.39 -23.29
N GLY A 39 2.54 -2.82 -22.19
CA GLY A 39 3.61 -1.82 -22.26
C GLY A 39 4.91 -2.40 -22.78
N HIS A 40 5.20 -3.64 -22.41
CA HIS A 40 6.39 -4.31 -22.92
C HIS A 40 6.30 -4.63 -24.42
N PHE A 41 5.12 -5.07 -24.87
CA PHE A 41 4.86 -5.31 -26.29
C PHE A 41 4.92 -4.01 -27.12
N GLY A 42 4.35 -2.91 -26.61
CA GLY A 42 4.42 -1.59 -27.23
C GLY A 42 5.86 -1.09 -27.39
N TYR A 43 6.66 -1.24 -26.34
CA TYR A 43 8.07 -0.87 -26.33
C TYR A 43 8.88 -1.56 -27.43
N TRP A 44 8.74 -2.89 -27.59
CA TRP A 44 9.53 -3.64 -28.58
C TRP A 44 9.08 -3.48 -30.02
N ARG A 45 7.81 -3.12 -30.25
CA ARG A 45 7.30 -2.84 -31.59
C ARG A 45 7.54 -1.41 -32.06
N SER A 46 7.96 -0.51 -31.17
CA SER A 46 8.21 0.88 -31.50
C SER A 46 9.55 1.07 -32.20
N ALA A 47 9.57 1.92 -33.22
CA ALA A 47 10.80 2.33 -33.90
C ALA A 47 11.72 3.11 -32.94
N PRO A 48 13.05 3.03 -33.08
CA PRO A 48 13.98 3.87 -32.33
C PRO A 48 13.77 5.37 -32.65
N PRO A 49 13.78 6.28 -31.65
CA PRO A 49 13.92 6.01 -30.22
C PRO A 49 12.63 5.46 -29.63
N ARG A 50 12.74 4.37 -28.87
CA ARG A 50 11.58 3.70 -28.26
C ARG A 50 10.93 4.60 -27.19
N PRO A 51 9.59 4.56 -27.05
CA PRO A 51 8.88 5.34 -26.04
C PRO A 51 9.22 4.85 -24.62
N ALA A 52 9.18 5.77 -23.67
CA ALA A 52 9.24 5.43 -22.26
C ALA A 52 7.87 4.89 -21.80
N ASP A 53 7.60 3.60 -22.02
CA ASP A 53 6.33 2.92 -21.66
C ASP A 53 6.15 2.64 -20.16
N ASP A 54 6.90 3.34 -19.33
CA ASP A 54 6.89 3.25 -17.86
C ASP A 54 5.50 3.55 -17.26
N ARG A 55 4.67 4.31 -17.98
CA ARG A 55 3.32 4.70 -17.54
C ARG A 55 2.42 3.50 -17.31
N LEU A 56 2.51 2.46 -18.14
CA LEU A 56 1.67 1.27 -17.99
C LEU A 56 2.07 0.45 -16.76
N PHE A 57 3.35 0.44 -16.40
CA PHE A 57 3.82 -0.14 -15.14
C PHE A 57 3.22 0.60 -13.93
N VAL A 58 3.19 1.94 -13.99
CA VAL A 58 2.57 2.79 -12.97
C VAL A 58 1.07 2.51 -12.86
N TYR A 59 0.34 2.42 -13.98
CA TYR A 59 -1.10 2.14 -13.98
C TYR A 59 -1.43 0.75 -13.44
N GLY A 60 -0.61 -0.26 -13.75
CA GLY A 60 -0.74 -1.57 -13.14
C GLY A 60 -0.58 -1.53 -11.61
N TYR A 61 0.45 -0.84 -11.11
CA TYR A 61 0.65 -0.66 -9.67
C TYR A 61 -0.50 0.10 -9.01
N LEU A 62 -1.01 1.13 -9.69
CA LEU A 62 -2.17 1.89 -9.23
C LEU A 62 -3.40 0.98 -9.12
N ALA A 63 -3.66 0.12 -10.12
CA ALA A 63 -4.77 -0.83 -10.06
C ALA A 63 -4.66 -1.76 -8.84
N TYR A 64 -3.45 -2.29 -8.56
CA TYR A 64 -3.22 -3.07 -7.36
C TYR A 64 -3.49 -2.29 -6.08
N PHE A 65 -2.96 -1.07 -5.98
CA PHE A 65 -3.20 -0.18 -4.85
C PHE A 65 -4.69 0.06 -4.61
N LEU A 66 -5.45 0.40 -5.66
CA LEU A 66 -6.88 0.72 -5.56
C LEU A 66 -7.74 -0.48 -5.14
N LEU A 67 -7.41 -1.67 -5.63
CA LEU A 67 -8.25 -2.87 -5.48
C LEU A 67 -7.87 -3.77 -4.29
N VAL A 68 -6.62 -3.69 -3.82
CA VAL A 68 -6.07 -4.65 -2.87
C VAL A 68 -5.58 -3.98 -1.60
N PHE A 69 -4.88 -2.85 -1.71
CA PHE A 69 -4.17 -2.27 -0.58
C PHE A 69 -5.14 -1.73 0.47
N ARG A 70 -5.10 -2.36 1.64
CA ARG A 70 -6.05 -2.17 2.73
C ARG A 70 -5.43 -2.68 4.04
N PHE A 71 -5.94 -2.21 5.17
CA PHE A 71 -5.62 -2.77 6.48
C PHE A 71 -6.66 -3.83 6.90
N GLY A 72 -7.83 -3.87 6.26
CA GLY A 72 -8.86 -4.87 6.53
C GLY A 72 -9.68 -4.59 7.79
N LEU A 73 -9.67 -3.35 8.29
CA LEU A 73 -10.47 -2.93 9.43
C LEU A 73 -11.96 -2.83 9.07
N ALA A 74 -12.27 -2.35 7.87
CA ALA A 74 -13.66 -2.26 7.41
C ALA A 74 -14.33 -3.64 7.35
N ALA A 75 -13.64 -4.65 6.80
CA ALA A 75 -14.14 -6.03 6.75
C ALA A 75 -14.32 -6.65 8.15
N ASP A 76 -13.41 -6.34 9.07
CA ASP A 76 -13.49 -6.82 10.46
C ASP A 76 -14.62 -6.15 11.24
N ARG A 77 -14.94 -4.88 10.95
CA ARG A 77 -16.12 -4.19 11.52
C ARG A 77 -17.41 -4.82 11.01
N GLU A 78 -17.51 -5.03 9.70
CA GLU A 78 -18.72 -5.59 9.08
C GLU A 78 -19.07 -6.98 9.62
N SER A 79 -18.05 -7.80 9.90
CA SER A 79 -18.22 -9.16 10.42
C SER A 79 -18.21 -9.26 11.95
N GLY A 80 -17.95 -8.17 12.68
CA GLY A 80 -17.71 -8.18 14.13
C GLY A 80 -16.42 -8.91 14.55
N PHE A 81 -15.63 -9.42 13.60
CA PHE A 81 -14.43 -10.21 13.86
C PHE A 81 -13.38 -9.43 14.67
N GLY A 82 -13.24 -8.13 14.40
CA GLY A 82 -12.32 -7.27 15.14
C GLY A 82 -12.69 -7.14 16.62
N GLU A 83 -13.98 -6.98 16.92
CA GLU A 83 -14.47 -6.89 18.30
C GLU A 83 -14.32 -8.21 19.04
N TYR A 84 -14.64 -9.32 18.37
CA TYR A 84 -14.45 -10.67 18.90
C TYR A 84 -12.99 -10.96 19.26
N LEU A 85 -12.04 -10.62 18.39
CA LEU A 85 -10.61 -10.77 18.65
C LEU A 85 -10.14 -9.93 19.84
N LEU A 86 -10.61 -8.68 19.94
CA LEU A 86 -10.19 -7.76 21.01
C LEU A 86 -10.81 -8.09 22.36
N ALA A 87 -12.01 -8.67 22.38
CA ALA A 87 -12.66 -9.08 23.61
C ALA A 87 -12.01 -10.32 24.23
N ASN A 88 -11.52 -11.24 23.40
CA ASN A 88 -11.17 -12.60 23.84
C ASN A 88 -9.68 -12.97 23.67
N PHE A 89 -8.98 -12.46 22.67
CA PHE A 89 -7.68 -13.02 22.25
C PHE A 89 -6.53 -12.03 22.17
N LEU A 90 -6.79 -10.79 21.74
CA LEU A 90 -5.76 -9.82 21.39
C LEU A 90 -5.92 -8.50 22.12
N SER A 91 -4.80 -7.90 22.51
CA SER A 91 -4.80 -6.51 22.93
C SER A 91 -4.87 -5.57 21.70
N PRO A 92 -5.39 -4.34 21.84
CA PRO A 92 -5.46 -3.38 20.74
C PRO A 92 -4.11 -3.13 20.06
N GLY A 93 -3.01 -3.14 20.82
CA GLY A 93 -1.66 -2.94 20.27
C GLY A 93 -1.20 -4.12 19.41
N ARG A 94 -1.49 -5.36 19.81
CA ARG A 94 -1.16 -6.56 19.02
C ARG A 94 -1.97 -6.63 17.74
N TYR A 95 -3.26 -6.32 17.83
CA TYR A 95 -4.16 -6.26 16.68
C TYR A 95 -3.68 -5.20 15.66
N ALA A 96 -3.37 -3.98 16.13
CA ALA A 96 -2.79 -2.93 15.30
C ALA A 96 -1.49 -3.37 14.61
N LEU A 97 -0.53 -3.92 15.37
CA LEU A 97 0.74 -4.39 14.82
C LEU A 97 0.53 -5.45 13.74
N GLY A 98 -0.34 -6.44 13.97
CA GLY A 98 -0.61 -7.50 13.00
C GLY A 98 -1.26 -6.98 11.72
N LYS A 99 -2.16 -6.00 11.82
CA LYS A 99 -2.78 -5.34 10.64
C LYS A 99 -1.77 -4.52 9.83
N THR A 100 -0.90 -3.76 10.50
CA THR A 100 0.20 -3.05 9.81
C THR A 100 1.16 -4.02 9.14
N LEU A 101 1.53 -5.09 9.84
CA LEU A 101 2.42 -6.11 9.32
C LEU A 101 1.80 -6.81 8.10
N ALA A 102 0.50 -7.12 8.13
CA ALA A 102 -0.23 -7.67 6.99
C ALA A 102 -0.17 -6.73 5.77
N ALA A 103 -0.48 -5.45 5.97
CA ALA A 103 -0.45 -4.45 4.90
C ALA A 103 0.95 -4.31 4.29
N LEU A 104 1.99 -4.23 5.13
CA LEU A 104 3.39 -4.19 4.69
C LEU A 104 3.78 -5.45 3.91
N LEU A 105 3.50 -6.63 4.44
CA LEU A 105 3.80 -7.90 3.78
C LEU A 105 3.05 -8.08 2.47
N SER A 106 1.82 -7.55 2.36
CA SER A 106 1.06 -7.58 1.11
C SER A 106 1.71 -6.75 0.01
N LEU A 107 2.29 -5.59 0.36
CA LEU A 107 3.05 -4.77 -0.57
C LEU A 107 4.38 -5.41 -0.94
N LEU A 108 5.10 -5.98 0.03
CA LEU A 108 6.37 -6.67 -0.22
C LEU A 108 6.19 -7.90 -1.10
N GLY A 109 5.15 -8.70 -0.83
CA GLY A 109 4.79 -9.86 -1.66
C GLY A 109 4.47 -9.44 -3.09
N PHE A 110 3.65 -8.40 -3.25
CA PHE A 110 3.36 -7.86 -4.58
C PHE A 110 4.59 -7.29 -5.28
N ALA A 111 5.45 -6.56 -4.57
CA ALA A 111 6.70 -6.03 -5.11
C ALA A 111 7.61 -7.14 -5.64
N THR A 112 7.71 -8.25 -4.90
CA THR A 112 8.49 -9.42 -5.31
C THR A 112 7.92 -10.04 -6.60
N CYS A 113 6.59 -10.19 -6.69
CA CYS A 113 5.93 -10.65 -7.91
C CYS A 113 6.12 -9.68 -9.08
N ALA A 114 6.03 -8.38 -8.82
CA ALA A 114 6.24 -7.34 -9.82
C ALA A 114 7.66 -7.36 -10.37
N VAL A 115 8.68 -7.54 -9.52
CA VAL A 115 10.08 -7.72 -9.96
C VAL A 115 10.20 -8.96 -10.84
N ALA A 116 9.64 -10.09 -10.43
CA ALA A 116 9.73 -11.34 -11.20
C ALA A 116 9.09 -11.20 -12.58
N LEU A 117 7.88 -10.62 -12.66
CA LEU A 117 7.19 -10.37 -13.92
C LEU A 117 7.93 -9.34 -14.79
N ALA A 118 8.46 -8.28 -14.16
CA ALA A 118 9.22 -7.26 -14.86
C ALA A 118 10.50 -7.83 -15.46
N LEU A 119 11.24 -8.67 -14.71
CA LEU A 119 12.44 -9.38 -15.19
C LEU A 119 12.12 -10.30 -16.36
N ALA A 120 11.04 -11.08 -16.25
CA ALA A 120 10.63 -12.02 -17.28
C ALA A 120 10.29 -11.31 -18.59
N LEU A 121 9.63 -10.15 -18.49
CA LEU A 121 9.28 -9.36 -19.65
C LEU A 121 10.48 -8.56 -20.15
N SER A 122 11.24 -7.86 -19.31
CA SER A 122 12.38 -6.99 -19.69
C SER A 122 13.64 -7.70 -20.22
N LEU A 123 13.54 -8.96 -20.65
CA LEU A 123 14.68 -9.80 -21.07
C LEU A 123 15.80 -9.85 -20.02
N GLY A 124 15.45 -9.80 -18.73
CA GLY A 124 16.40 -9.86 -17.63
C GLY A 124 17.03 -8.52 -17.22
N ASP A 125 16.52 -7.37 -17.66
CA ASP A 125 16.96 -6.07 -17.14
C ASP A 125 16.53 -5.91 -15.67
N SER A 126 17.44 -6.28 -14.77
CA SER A 126 17.26 -6.25 -13.33
C SER A 126 17.24 -4.84 -12.77
N ARG A 127 17.97 -3.91 -13.39
CA ARG A 127 17.99 -2.50 -12.98
C ARG A 127 16.62 -1.88 -13.18
N TYR A 128 16.01 -2.12 -14.34
CA TYR A 128 14.63 -1.72 -14.62
C TYR A 128 13.64 -2.33 -13.62
N ALA A 129 13.65 -3.66 -13.49
CA ALA A 129 12.68 -4.38 -12.67
C ALA A 129 12.72 -3.94 -11.20
N VAL A 130 13.91 -3.87 -10.61
CA VAL A 130 14.08 -3.50 -9.20
C VAL A 130 13.76 -2.02 -8.97
N TRP A 131 14.21 -1.12 -9.85
CA TRP A 131 13.99 0.31 -9.65
C TRP A 131 12.51 0.68 -9.70
N TYR A 132 11.74 0.18 -10.68
CA TYR A 132 10.30 0.46 -10.76
C TYR A 132 9.51 -0.15 -9.61
N ALA A 133 9.78 -1.41 -9.27
CA ALA A 133 9.11 -2.07 -8.16
C ALA A 133 9.41 -1.36 -6.83
N ALA A 134 10.66 -0.99 -6.58
CA ALA A 134 11.04 -0.25 -5.37
C ALA A 134 10.36 1.11 -5.29
N ARG A 135 10.48 1.94 -6.34
CA ARG A 135 9.87 3.28 -6.39
C ARG A 135 8.37 3.22 -6.12
N LEU A 136 7.66 2.32 -6.78
CA LEU A 136 6.20 2.26 -6.70
C LEU A 136 5.71 1.63 -5.40
N THR A 137 6.45 0.68 -4.84
CA THR A 137 6.13 0.12 -3.52
C THR A 137 6.29 1.16 -2.42
N LEU A 138 7.38 1.94 -2.45
CA LEU A 138 7.59 3.06 -1.54
C LEU A 138 6.54 4.16 -1.73
N SER A 139 6.18 4.47 -2.99
CA SER A 139 5.10 5.43 -3.28
C SER A 139 3.73 4.93 -2.79
N ALA A 140 3.45 3.63 -2.86
CA ALA A 140 2.23 3.04 -2.31
C ALA A 140 2.23 3.09 -0.77
N TRP A 141 3.38 2.81 -0.14
CA TRP A 141 3.52 2.84 1.32
C TRP A 141 3.35 4.25 1.90
N LEU A 142 3.76 5.29 1.16
CA LEU A 142 3.44 6.68 1.50
C LEU A 142 1.96 6.90 1.79
N LEU A 143 1.10 6.23 1.03
CA LEU A 143 -0.36 6.39 1.10
C LEU A 143 -0.99 5.51 2.19
N ALA A 144 -0.21 4.68 2.87
CA ALA A 144 -0.69 3.81 3.96
C ALA A 144 -1.44 4.59 5.06
N PRO A 145 -0.98 5.77 5.54
CA PRO A 145 -1.73 6.54 6.52
C PRO A 145 -3.09 7.01 5.99
N LEU A 146 -3.18 7.41 4.71
CA LEU A 146 -4.44 7.82 4.09
C LEU A 146 -5.40 6.63 3.96
N VAL A 147 -4.89 5.45 3.59
CA VAL A 147 -5.69 4.22 3.50
C VAL A 147 -6.20 3.81 4.88
N LEU A 148 -5.34 3.86 5.91
CA LEU A 148 -5.76 3.60 7.28
C LEU A 148 -6.81 4.61 7.75
N ALA A 149 -6.60 5.90 7.50
CA ALA A 149 -7.56 6.95 7.83
C ALA A 149 -8.90 6.73 7.12
N ALA A 150 -8.87 6.36 5.84
CA ALA A 150 -10.06 6.01 5.07
C ALA A 150 -10.82 4.85 5.71
N GLU A 151 -10.15 3.76 6.09
CA GLU A 151 -10.81 2.66 6.79
C GLU A 151 -11.35 3.05 8.16
N LEU A 152 -10.69 3.95 8.88
CA LEU A 152 -11.12 4.40 10.21
C LEU A 152 -12.34 5.32 10.16
N LEU A 153 -12.41 6.20 9.17
CA LEU A 153 -13.38 7.29 9.06
C LEU A 153 -14.55 6.95 8.13
N ILE A 154 -14.32 6.12 7.11
CA ILE A 154 -15.29 5.84 6.05
C ILE A 154 -15.54 4.34 6.03
N ASP A 155 -16.81 3.96 5.96
CA ASP A 155 -17.18 2.56 5.83
C ASP A 155 -17.12 2.13 4.36
N THR A 156 -15.90 1.87 3.89
CA THR A 156 -15.63 1.52 2.51
C THR A 156 -14.91 0.18 2.39
N ARG A 157 -15.27 -0.59 1.37
CA ARG A 157 -14.56 -1.81 0.98
C ARG A 157 -13.36 -1.53 0.08
N MET A 158 -13.20 -0.29 -0.38
CA MET A 158 -12.14 0.16 -1.31
C MET A 158 -11.39 1.39 -0.75
N PRO A 159 -10.69 1.25 0.38
CA PRO A 159 -9.99 2.37 1.02
C PRO A 159 -8.85 2.93 0.16
N GLY A 160 -8.23 2.10 -0.69
CA GLY A 160 -7.26 2.56 -1.69
C GLY A 160 -7.84 3.59 -2.66
N VAL A 161 -9.10 3.41 -3.10
CA VAL A 161 -9.80 4.38 -3.97
C VAL A 161 -10.02 5.70 -3.25
N VAL A 162 -10.47 5.67 -2.00
CA VAL A 162 -10.65 6.88 -1.20
C VAL A 162 -9.31 7.60 -1.00
N ALA A 163 -8.24 6.87 -0.67
CA ALA A 163 -6.91 7.47 -0.50
C ALA A 163 -6.40 8.11 -1.80
N ALA A 164 -6.65 7.49 -2.97
CA ALA A 164 -6.30 8.06 -4.26
C ALA A 164 -7.10 9.33 -4.57
N ILE A 165 -8.41 9.32 -4.33
CA ILE A 165 -9.27 10.51 -4.49
C ILE A 165 -8.78 11.64 -3.57
N ALA A 166 -8.50 11.33 -2.30
CA ALA A 166 -7.97 12.30 -1.35
C ALA A 166 -6.63 12.88 -1.82
N LEU A 167 -5.72 12.05 -2.35
CA LEU A 167 -4.46 12.50 -2.93
C LEU A 167 -4.68 13.47 -4.09
N VAL A 168 -5.64 13.19 -4.99
CA VAL A 168 -5.99 14.09 -6.09
C VAL A 168 -6.46 15.44 -5.56
N PHE A 169 -7.35 15.47 -4.56
CA PHE A 169 -7.78 16.73 -3.94
C PHE A 169 -6.65 17.48 -3.26
N VAL A 170 -5.73 16.78 -2.59
CA VAL A 170 -4.54 17.40 -1.99
C VAL A 170 -3.64 18.02 -3.06
N LEU A 171 -3.43 17.34 -4.18
CA LEU A 171 -2.64 17.87 -5.30
C LEU A 171 -3.31 19.09 -5.93
N LEU A 172 -4.63 19.05 -6.15
CA LEU A 172 -5.39 20.19 -6.67
C LEU A 172 -5.33 21.40 -5.71
N ALA A 173 -5.44 21.17 -4.41
CA ALA A 173 -5.31 22.23 -3.41
C ALA A 173 -3.86 22.76 -3.29
N ALA A 174 -2.85 21.90 -3.47
CA ALA A 174 -1.46 22.34 -3.49
C ALA A 174 -1.16 23.23 -4.71
N GLU A 175 -1.76 22.91 -5.85
CA GLU A 175 -1.65 23.71 -7.08
C GLU A 175 -2.14 25.16 -6.86
N THR A 176 -3.19 25.35 -6.06
CA THR A 176 -3.73 26.69 -5.79
C THR A 176 -2.92 27.52 -4.79
N VAL A 177 -2.04 26.90 -3.98
CA VAL A 177 -1.33 27.58 -2.87
C VAL A 177 0.17 27.76 -3.14
N GLY A 178 0.79 26.88 -3.93
CA GLY A 178 2.24 26.94 -4.15
C GLY A 178 2.80 26.03 -5.25
N GLY A 179 1.94 25.40 -6.05
CA GLY A 179 2.30 24.47 -7.13
C GLY A 179 2.45 23.03 -6.63
N ALA A 180 1.80 22.09 -7.31
CA ALA A 180 1.85 20.66 -7.02
C ALA A 180 3.27 20.08 -7.12
N GLU A 181 4.13 20.67 -7.95
CA GLU A 181 5.55 20.29 -8.07
C GLU A 181 6.29 20.40 -6.74
N ARG A 182 6.04 21.45 -5.95
CA ARG A 182 6.66 21.58 -4.61
C ARG A 182 6.23 20.45 -3.69
N LEU A 183 4.96 20.05 -3.75
CA LEU A 183 4.46 18.94 -2.96
C LEU A 183 5.09 17.61 -3.41
N VAL A 184 5.20 17.36 -4.72
CA VAL A 184 5.90 16.21 -5.28
C VAL A 184 7.35 16.16 -4.81
N HIS A 185 8.04 17.30 -4.79
CA HIS A 185 9.41 17.43 -4.34
C HIS A 185 9.56 17.17 -2.83
N VAL A 186 8.70 17.77 -1.99
CA VAL A 186 8.68 17.57 -0.53
C VAL A 186 8.36 16.12 -0.18
N LEU A 187 7.48 15.49 -0.94
CA LEU A 187 7.19 14.07 -0.79
C LEU A 187 8.33 13.20 -1.32
N GLY A 188 9.36 13.75 -1.97
CA GLY A 188 10.47 12.98 -2.54
C GLY A 188 10.06 12.09 -3.73
N LEU A 189 8.95 12.43 -4.39
CA LEU A 189 8.44 11.70 -5.55
C LEU A 189 9.19 12.04 -6.85
N ASP A 190 9.98 13.12 -6.82
CA ASP A 190 10.97 13.51 -7.83
C ASP A 190 12.17 12.56 -7.82
N SER A 191 11.98 11.41 -8.45
CA SER A 191 13.03 10.41 -8.64
C SER A 191 13.48 10.40 -10.10
N GLN A 192 14.79 10.37 -10.31
CA GLN A 192 15.35 10.26 -11.65
C GLN A 192 15.37 8.80 -12.08
N ARG A 193 14.89 8.55 -13.29
CA ARG A 193 14.74 7.21 -13.87
C ARG A 193 16.03 6.39 -13.74
N LEU A 194 15.90 5.18 -13.19
CA LEU A 194 16.98 4.19 -12.99
C LEU A 194 18.17 4.66 -12.13
N ARG A 195 18.04 5.78 -11.40
CA ARG A 195 19.02 6.25 -10.40
C ARG A 195 18.55 5.90 -9.00
N PHE A 196 19.17 4.90 -8.38
CA PHE A 196 18.77 4.39 -7.07
C PHE A 196 19.02 5.40 -5.95
N GLU A 197 20.01 6.27 -6.12
CA GLU A 197 20.37 7.32 -5.17
C GLU A 197 19.19 8.29 -4.97
N THR A 198 18.37 8.49 -6.01
CA THR A 198 17.18 9.34 -5.95
C THR A 198 16.00 8.70 -5.22
N LEU A 199 16.09 7.42 -4.83
CA LEU A 199 15.09 6.76 -3.98
C LEU A 199 15.38 6.97 -2.48
N VAL A 200 16.58 7.41 -2.10
CA VAL A 200 16.96 7.60 -0.68
C VAL A 200 16.01 8.53 0.07
N PRO A 201 15.59 9.70 -0.45
CA PRO A 201 14.61 10.55 0.25
C PRO A 201 13.28 9.84 0.49
N LEU A 202 12.83 9.06 -0.48
CA LEU A 202 11.60 8.27 -0.42
C LEU A 202 11.69 7.20 0.68
N ILE A 203 12.83 6.50 0.76
CA ILE A 203 13.12 5.51 1.80
C ILE A 203 13.16 6.15 3.19
N LEU A 204 13.91 7.25 3.36
CA LEU A 204 14.05 7.94 4.64
C LEU A 204 12.69 8.41 5.17
N ARG A 205 11.84 8.95 4.29
CA ARG A 205 10.46 9.32 4.63
C ARG A 205 9.63 8.10 5.05
N ASP A 206 9.75 6.98 4.34
CA ASP A 206 8.95 5.77 4.60
C ASP A 206 9.33 5.03 5.88
N ILE A 207 10.55 5.25 6.40
CA ILE A 207 10.97 4.72 7.71
C ILE A 207 10.77 5.71 8.87
N THR A 208 10.52 7.00 8.59
CA THR A 208 10.35 8.03 9.63
C THR A 208 8.91 8.55 9.70
N ILE A 209 8.44 9.20 8.64
CA ILE A 209 7.17 9.94 8.60
C ILE A 209 5.98 8.97 8.53
N VAL A 210 6.04 7.96 7.65
CA VAL A 210 4.93 7.00 7.49
C VAL A 210 4.67 6.23 8.79
N PRO A 211 5.68 5.65 9.48
CA PRO A 211 5.46 4.95 10.75
C PRO A 211 4.95 5.88 11.85
N ALA A 212 5.43 7.13 11.91
CA ALA A 212 4.93 8.12 12.87
C ALA A 212 3.45 8.47 12.62
N ALA A 213 3.07 8.71 11.36
CA ALA A 213 1.69 8.98 10.97
C ALA A 213 0.76 7.79 11.28
N LEU A 214 1.20 6.56 10.95
CA LEU A 214 0.48 5.35 11.32
C LEU A 214 0.33 5.23 12.84
N ALA A 215 1.40 5.44 13.61
CA ALA A 215 1.35 5.39 15.07
C ALA A 215 0.34 6.39 15.66
N LEU A 216 0.26 7.61 15.13
CA LEU A 216 -0.73 8.60 15.55
C LEU A 216 -2.17 8.15 15.26
N LEU A 217 -2.43 7.62 14.07
CA LEU A 217 -3.74 7.06 13.71
C LEU A 217 -4.10 5.86 14.59
N TYR A 218 -3.13 4.99 14.87
CA TYR A 218 -3.28 3.84 15.77
C TYR A 218 -3.57 4.27 17.21
N LEU A 219 -2.94 5.34 17.71
CA LEU A 219 -3.26 5.89 19.02
C LEU A 219 -4.72 6.35 19.09
N GLY A 220 -5.19 7.06 18.06
CA GLY A 220 -6.60 7.47 17.94
C GLY A 220 -7.55 6.27 17.95
N TRP A 221 -7.26 5.26 17.12
CA TRP A 221 -8.10 4.08 17.00
C TRP A 221 -8.08 3.19 18.26
N SER A 222 -6.92 2.97 18.87
CA SER A 222 -6.79 2.19 20.11
C SER A 222 -7.59 2.79 21.26
N ARG A 223 -7.75 4.12 21.31
CA ARG A 223 -8.61 4.79 22.29
C ARG A 223 -10.08 4.48 22.03
N ARG A 224 -10.51 4.50 20.76
CA ARG A 224 -11.88 4.12 20.36
C ARG A 224 -12.18 2.67 20.72
N LEU A 225 -11.29 1.74 20.38
CA LEU A 225 -11.44 0.31 20.70
C LEU A 225 -11.51 0.06 22.21
N ARG A 226 -10.66 0.72 23.00
CA ARG A 226 -10.70 0.62 24.47
C ARG A 226 -11.97 1.19 25.10
N ARG A 227 -12.67 2.10 24.43
CA ARG A 227 -13.99 2.59 24.88
C ARG A 227 -15.08 1.56 24.56
N ALA A 228 -15.09 1.04 23.33
CA ALA A 228 -16.03 -0.01 22.92
C ALA A 228 -15.91 -1.28 23.77
N ALA A 229 -14.69 -1.77 24.00
CA ALA A 229 -14.45 -2.95 24.83
C ALA A 229 -14.87 -2.78 26.30
N ARG A 230 -14.86 -1.54 26.82
CA ARG A 230 -15.38 -1.25 28.16
C ARG A 230 -16.90 -1.26 28.19
N ALA A 231 -17.55 -0.73 27.16
CA ALA A 231 -19.01 -0.74 27.06
C ALA A 231 -19.59 -2.15 26.95
N LEU A 232 -18.89 -3.08 26.29
CA LEU A 232 -19.33 -4.48 26.17
C LEU A 232 -19.17 -5.32 27.46
N ARG A 233 -18.44 -4.81 28.45
CA ARG A 233 -18.19 -5.50 29.74
C ARG A 233 -19.02 -4.93 30.88
N ALA A 234 -19.73 -3.83 30.65
CA ALA A 234 -20.62 -3.17 31.60
C ALA A 234 -22.06 -3.62 31.34
#